data_AF-A0A7K1V1C8-F1
#
_entry.id   AF-A0A7K1V1C8-F1
#
_cell.length_a   1.000
_cell.length_b   1.000
_cell.length_c   1.000
_cell.angle_alpha   90.00
_cell.angle_beta   90.00
_cell.angle_gamma   90.00
#
_symmetry.space_group_name_H-M   'P 1'
#
loop_
_entity.id
_entity.type
_entity.pdbx_description
1 polymer ?
#
loop_
_entity_poly.entity_id
_entity_poly.type
_entity_poly.pdbx_seq_one_letter_code
_entity_poly.pdbx_strand_id
1 'polypeptide(L)'
;MAAPTKWSVARAVVFLAFAGLIGALFARPEDGLLLLSGIGIPLLPVTFMVAPGLWRNICPLLPLEHAYGRSPLATVCNDHCRPCLGCTENCFDRKPYTADLADAEMSWRAPRIVFAALLPGFVVGFFTLATHAELPLALRYLELGLCVLVSAGWFGVLSVLTGISRAALTAVYTAFALNLFYWFGGRVFAGALGRITGADVGWTRWVISAAVLAVTVRWARKTRASMAWLS
;
A
#
# COMPACT_ATOMS: atom_id res chain seq x y z
N MET A 1 3.65 23.70 5.30
CA MET A 1 2.62 24.40 6.09
C MET A 1 2.16 23.44 7.18
N ALA A 2 2.20 23.83 8.46
CA ALA A 2 1.62 23.02 9.51
C ALA A 2 0.17 22.69 9.14
N ALA A 3 -0.20 21.41 9.16
CA ALA A 3 -1.59 21.03 8.96
C ALA A 3 -2.45 21.88 9.89
N PRO A 4 -3.46 22.61 9.38
CA PRO A 4 -4.30 23.44 10.23
C PRO A 4 -4.83 22.56 11.36
N THR A 5 -4.82 23.05 12.61
CA THR A 5 -5.14 22.28 13.83
C THR A 5 -6.41 21.41 13.68
N LYS A 6 -7.38 21.89 12.88
CA LYS A 6 -8.61 21.19 12.49
C LYS A 6 -8.37 19.83 11.78
N TRP A 7 -7.36 19.74 10.92
CA TRP A 7 -7.01 18.53 10.18
C TRP A 7 -6.37 17.45 11.06
N SER A 8 -5.49 17.86 11.97
CA SER A 8 -4.91 16.95 12.96
C SER A 8 -5.99 16.37 13.88
N VAL A 9 -6.95 17.19 14.29
CA VAL A 9 -8.13 16.74 15.07
C VAL A 9 -8.99 15.77 14.27
N ALA A 10 -9.34 16.09 13.01
CA ALA A 10 -10.13 15.20 12.17
C ALA A 10 -9.44 13.83 11.96
N ARG A 11 -8.13 13.82 11.73
CA ARG A 11 -7.33 12.59 11.63
C ARG A 11 -7.33 11.80 12.94
N ALA A 12 -7.16 12.48 14.08
CA ALA A 12 -7.19 11.82 15.38
C ALA A 12 -8.56 11.20 15.66
N VAL A 13 -9.66 11.93 15.39
CA VAL A 13 -11.03 11.42 15.55
C VAL A 13 -11.25 10.18 14.69
N VAL A 14 -10.86 10.21 13.42
CA VAL A 14 -11.02 9.04 12.54
C VAL A 14 -10.17 7.87 12.99
N PHE A 15 -8.94 8.12 13.43
CA PHE A 15 -8.06 7.06 13.93
C PHE A 15 -8.62 6.41 15.20
N LEU A 16 -9.15 7.22 16.13
CA LEU A 16 -9.81 6.73 17.33
C LEU A 16 -11.11 5.98 17.01
N ALA A 17 -11.91 6.46 16.06
CA ALA A 17 -13.11 5.77 15.61
C ALA A 17 -12.77 4.42 14.97
N PHE A 18 -11.71 4.35 14.16
CA PHE A 18 -11.23 3.12 13.56
C PHE A 18 -10.67 2.15 14.61
N ALA A 19 -9.88 2.65 15.57
CA ALA A 19 -9.38 1.85 16.69
C ALA A 19 -10.52 1.31 17.56
N GLY A 20 -11.55 2.14 17.80
CA GLY A 20 -12.78 1.73 18.49
C GLY A 20 -13.56 0.67 17.72
N LEU A 21 -13.66 0.79 16.39
CA LEU A 21 -14.28 -0.22 15.53
C LEU A 21 -13.52 -1.55 15.58
N ILE A 22 -12.18 -1.51 15.52
CA ILE A 22 -11.34 -2.69 15.70
C ILE A 22 -11.60 -3.31 17.07
N GLY A 23 -11.59 -2.50 18.14
CA GLY A 23 -11.90 -2.98 19.49
C GLY A 23 -13.28 -3.62 19.59
N ALA A 24 -14.29 -3.04 18.93
CA ALA A 24 -15.63 -3.59 18.85
C ALA A 24 -15.66 -4.92 18.10
N LEU A 25 -14.96 -5.05 16.96
CA LEU A 25 -14.82 -6.31 16.23
C LEU A 25 -14.23 -7.44 17.09
N PHE A 26 -13.32 -7.13 18.02
CA PHE A 26 -12.75 -8.11 18.95
C PHE A 26 -13.64 -8.40 20.15
N ALA A 27 -14.30 -7.39 20.72
CA ALA A 27 -15.12 -7.54 21.92
C ALA A 27 -16.54 -8.06 21.62
N ARG A 28 -17.13 -7.64 20.50
CA ARG A 28 -18.49 -7.97 20.03
C ARG A 28 -18.51 -8.03 18.50
N PRO A 29 -18.16 -9.18 17.91
CA PRO A 29 -17.96 -9.31 16.46
C PRO A 29 -19.22 -8.98 15.65
N GLU A 30 -20.41 -9.31 16.16
CA GLU A 30 -21.69 -9.01 15.51
C GLU A 30 -21.98 -7.51 15.40
N ASP A 31 -21.84 -6.76 16.51
CA ASP A 31 -21.99 -5.31 16.55
C ASP A 31 -20.92 -4.63 15.67
N GLY A 32 -19.66 -5.07 15.78
CA GLY A 32 -18.57 -4.56 14.98
C GLY A 32 -18.77 -4.79 13.47
N LEU A 33 -19.30 -5.95 13.10
CA LEU A 33 -19.61 -6.27 11.70
C LEU A 33 -20.80 -5.46 11.18
N LEU A 34 -21.83 -5.24 12.01
CA LEU A 34 -22.96 -4.35 11.67
C LEU A 34 -22.48 -2.91 11.47
N LEU A 35 -21.64 -2.40 12.36
CA LEU A 35 -21.05 -1.06 12.25
C LEU A 35 -20.19 -0.90 11.00
N LEU A 36 -19.36 -1.90 10.67
CA LEU A 36 -18.50 -1.86 9.49
C LEU A 36 -19.31 -2.03 8.20
N SER A 37 -20.04 -3.14 8.07
CA SER A 37 -20.67 -3.56 6.82
C SER A 37 -22.06 -2.97 6.60
N GLY A 38 -22.83 -2.77 7.67
CA GLY A 38 -24.18 -2.21 7.60
C GLY A 38 -24.22 -0.69 7.58
N ILE A 39 -23.20 -0.03 8.14
CA ILE A 39 -23.17 1.44 8.27
C ILE A 39 -21.94 2.03 7.56
N GLY A 40 -20.73 1.60 7.92
CA GLY A 40 -19.48 2.16 7.41
C GLY A 40 -19.34 2.09 5.89
N ILE A 41 -19.42 0.89 5.32
CA ILE A 41 -19.28 0.66 3.87
C ILE A 41 -20.36 1.42 3.07
N PRO A 42 -21.66 1.37 3.42
CA PRO A 42 -22.71 2.13 2.73
C PRO A 42 -22.57 3.64 2.79
N LEU A 43 -21.88 4.19 3.80
CA LEU A 43 -21.62 5.63 3.93
C LEU A 43 -20.42 6.12 3.11
N LEU A 44 -19.55 5.21 2.63
CA LEU A 44 -18.36 5.59 1.85
C LEU A 44 -18.69 6.42 0.60
N PRO A 45 -19.72 6.12 -0.22
CA PRO A 45 -20.08 6.94 -1.37
C PRO A 45 -20.39 8.39 -1.00
N VAL A 46 -21.06 8.61 0.14
CA VAL A 46 -21.37 9.96 0.63
C VAL A 46 -20.08 10.71 0.96
N THR A 47 -19.10 10.04 1.58
CA THR A 47 -17.80 10.67 1.86
C THR A 47 -17.03 11.02 0.59
N PHE A 48 -17.16 10.24 -0.48
CA PHE A 48 -16.54 10.54 -1.78
C PHE A 48 -17.12 11.81 -2.42
N MET A 49 -18.43 12.02 -2.27
CA MET A 49 -19.11 13.21 -2.80
C MET A 49 -18.83 14.46 -1.95
N VAL A 50 -18.96 14.36 -0.62
CA VAL A 50 -18.99 15.53 0.26
C VAL A 50 -17.58 15.95 0.71
N ALA A 51 -16.67 14.99 0.89
CA ALA A 51 -15.35 15.25 1.45
C ALA A 51 -14.26 14.40 0.78
N PRO A 52 -14.03 14.57 -0.54
CA PRO A 52 -13.03 13.78 -1.28
C PRO A 52 -11.61 13.95 -0.70
N GLY A 53 -11.29 15.12 -0.15
CA GLY A 53 -10.03 15.36 0.56
C GLY A 53 -9.91 14.54 1.86
N LEU A 54 -11.01 14.35 2.60
CA LEU A 54 -11.01 13.53 3.82
C LEU A 54 -10.76 12.07 3.49
N TRP A 55 -11.53 11.52 2.54
CA TRP A 55 -11.37 10.14 2.09
C TRP A 55 -9.95 9.86 1.61
N ARG A 56 -9.42 10.69 0.71
CA ARG A 56 -8.11 10.44 0.08
C ARG A 56 -7.01 10.37 1.13
N ASN A 57 -7.07 11.15 2.20
CA ASN A 57 -6.06 11.12 3.25
C ASN A 57 -6.23 10.00 4.29
N ILE A 58 -7.43 9.43 4.43
CA ILE A 58 -7.70 8.30 5.35
C ILE A 58 -7.59 6.96 4.63
N CYS A 59 -7.71 6.97 3.30
CA CYS A 59 -7.73 5.77 2.47
C CYS A 59 -6.46 4.92 2.72
N PRO A 60 -6.60 3.69 3.24
CA PRO A 60 -5.46 2.82 3.50
C PRO A 60 -4.79 2.32 2.22
N LEU A 61 -5.47 2.44 1.07
CA LEU A 61 -4.91 2.12 -0.25
C LEU A 61 -4.07 3.23 -0.84
N LEU A 62 -4.22 4.49 -0.39
CA LEU A 62 -3.47 5.61 -0.96
C LEU A 62 -1.94 5.39 -0.88
N PRO A 63 -1.35 4.91 0.23
CA PRO A 63 0.08 4.60 0.25
C PRO A 63 0.51 3.55 -0.79
N LEU A 64 -0.35 2.58 -1.09
CA LEU A 64 -0.09 1.54 -2.09
C LEU A 64 -0.20 2.10 -3.52
N GLU A 65 -1.24 2.90 -3.79
CA GLU A 65 -1.39 3.65 -5.04
C GLU A 65 -0.21 4.57 -5.27
N HIS A 66 0.26 5.26 -4.22
CA HIS A 66 1.45 6.09 -4.30
C HIS A 66 2.71 5.27 -4.57
N ALA A 67 2.89 4.12 -3.90
CA ALA A 67 4.06 3.28 -4.09
C ALA A 67 4.18 2.80 -5.56
N TYR A 68 3.11 2.24 -6.13
CA TYR A 68 3.12 1.75 -7.51
C TYR A 68 2.94 2.84 -8.57
N GLY A 69 2.21 3.91 -8.23
CA GLY A 69 1.86 5.01 -9.12
C GLY A 69 2.97 6.01 -9.38
N ARG A 70 4.13 5.94 -8.72
CA ARG A 70 5.22 6.94 -8.87
C ARG A 70 5.81 7.10 -10.27
N SER A 71 5.66 6.10 -11.13
CA SER A 71 6.21 6.11 -12.49
C SER A 71 5.27 5.35 -13.40
N PRO A 72 4.07 5.90 -13.64
CA PRO A 72 3.01 5.19 -14.35
C PRO A 72 3.50 4.84 -15.74
N LEU A 73 3.24 3.62 -16.18
CA LEU A 73 3.67 3.17 -17.50
C LEU A 73 2.81 3.78 -18.62
N ALA A 74 1.56 4.12 -18.29
CA ALA A 74 0.64 4.91 -19.07
C ALA A 74 -0.02 5.94 -18.15
N THR A 75 -0.15 7.18 -18.61
CA THR A 75 -0.82 8.26 -17.87
C THR A 75 -2.25 8.39 -18.35
N VAL A 76 -3.19 8.49 -17.42
CA VAL A 76 -4.60 8.77 -17.70
C VAL A 76 -4.89 10.17 -17.16
N CYS A 77 -5.47 11.03 -17.99
CA CYS A 77 -5.89 12.36 -17.53
C CYS A 77 -7.11 12.23 -16.64
N ASN A 78 -7.18 13.06 -15.60
CA ASN A 78 -8.37 13.17 -14.77
C ASN A 78 -9.47 13.94 -15.51
N ASP A 79 -10.63 13.31 -15.68
CA ASP A 79 -11.81 13.93 -16.30
C ASP A 79 -12.88 14.40 -15.30
N HIS A 80 -12.70 14.13 -14.00
CA HIS A 80 -13.71 14.45 -12.99
C HIS A 80 -13.62 15.88 -12.44
N CYS A 81 -12.41 16.44 -12.32
CA CYS A 81 -12.19 17.76 -11.72
C CYS A 81 -11.87 18.81 -12.79
N ARG A 82 -12.86 19.63 -13.17
CA ARG A 82 -12.65 20.84 -13.99
C ARG A 82 -13.32 22.05 -13.31
N PRO A 83 -12.58 22.94 -12.61
CA PRO A 83 -11.12 23.00 -12.43
C PRO A 83 -10.57 22.10 -11.31
N CYS A 84 -9.24 21.90 -11.28
CA CYS A 84 -8.56 21.19 -10.18
C CYS A 84 -8.63 22.00 -8.88
N LEU A 85 -9.28 21.43 -7.85
CA LEU A 85 -9.49 22.08 -6.54
C LEU A 85 -8.36 21.82 -5.53
N GLY A 86 -7.34 21.04 -5.89
CA GLY A 86 -6.21 20.78 -4.99
C GLY A 86 -6.56 19.98 -3.73
N CYS A 87 -7.48 19.01 -3.83
CA CYS A 87 -8.00 18.23 -2.70
C CYS A 87 -6.95 17.42 -1.91
N THR A 88 -5.77 17.18 -2.48
CA THR A 88 -4.62 16.58 -1.79
C THR A 88 -3.32 17.27 -2.19
N GLU A 89 -2.39 17.37 -1.25
CA GLU A 89 -1.11 18.08 -1.41
C GLU A 89 -0.19 17.45 -2.47
N ASN A 90 -0.33 16.14 -2.71
CA ASN A 90 0.48 15.37 -3.66
C ASN A 90 -0.40 14.57 -4.64
N CYS A 91 -1.35 15.27 -5.27
CA CYS A 91 -2.15 14.70 -6.35
C CYS A 91 -1.28 14.52 -7.61
N PHE A 92 -1.36 13.35 -8.24
CA PHE A 92 -0.63 13.05 -9.48
C PHE A 92 -1.00 13.95 -10.67
N ASP A 93 -2.19 14.58 -10.64
CA ASP A 93 -2.60 15.54 -11.67
C ASP A 93 -1.97 16.93 -11.46
N ARG A 94 -1.50 17.26 -10.24
CA ARG A 94 -0.98 18.59 -9.90
C ARG A 94 0.55 18.63 -9.79
N LYS A 95 1.16 17.54 -9.31
CA LYS A 95 2.61 17.44 -9.09
C LYS A 95 3.18 16.23 -9.83
N PRO A 96 4.49 16.25 -10.15
CA PRO A 96 5.18 15.08 -10.68
C PRO A 96 4.97 13.84 -9.80
N TYR A 97 4.86 12.66 -10.42
CA TYR A 97 4.55 11.40 -9.76
C TYR A 97 5.55 10.97 -8.67
N THR A 98 6.78 11.50 -8.70
CA THR A 98 7.85 11.24 -7.71
C THR A 98 8.02 12.36 -6.67
N ALA A 99 7.23 13.43 -6.76
CA ALA A 99 7.34 14.58 -5.86
C ALA A 99 7.07 14.21 -4.39
N ASP A 100 6.32 13.14 -4.17
CA ASP A 100 5.94 12.61 -2.87
C ASP A 100 7.14 12.14 -2.02
N LEU A 101 8.23 11.73 -2.67
CA LEU A 101 9.49 11.31 -2.03
C LEU A 101 10.51 12.45 -1.92
N ALA A 102 10.32 13.52 -2.68
CA ALA A 102 11.16 14.71 -2.67
C ALA A 102 10.59 15.83 -1.77
N ASP A 103 9.40 15.64 -1.18
CA ASP A 103 8.79 16.62 -0.27
C ASP A 103 9.76 17.02 0.86
N ALA A 104 9.94 18.33 1.03
CA ALA A 104 10.81 18.88 2.07
C ALA A 104 10.35 18.46 3.47
N GLU A 105 9.03 18.43 3.69
CA GLU A 105 8.43 18.09 4.98
C GLU A 105 8.45 16.58 5.26
N MET A 106 9.00 16.20 6.41
CA MET A 106 9.11 14.82 6.84
C MET A 106 7.73 14.17 7.08
N SER A 107 6.75 14.92 7.56
CA SER A 107 5.38 14.46 7.84
C SER A 107 4.68 13.85 6.62
N TRP A 108 4.99 14.36 5.42
CA TRP A 108 4.41 13.89 4.16
C TRP A 108 5.25 12.79 3.51
N ARG A 109 6.57 12.88 3.63
CA ARG A 109 7.52 11.96 3.00
C ARG A 109 7.71 10.65 3.79
N ALA A 110 7.85 10.72 5.12
CA ALA A 110 8.20 9.58 5.95
C ALA A 110 7.16 8.44 5.90
N PRO A 111 5.84 8.69 5.98
CA PRO A 111 4.85 7.60 5.93
C PRO A 111 4.96 6.76 4.65
N ARG A 112 5.32 7.37 3.52
CA ARG A 112 5.43 6.70 2.22
C ARG A 112 6.68 5.83 2.13
N ILE A 113 7.78 6.29 2.72
CA ILE A 113 9.03 5.52 2.82
C ILE A 113 8.82 4.33 3.77
N VAL A 114 8.26 4.59 4.96
CA VAL A 114 7.99 3.56 5.96
C VAL A 114 7.04 2.51 5.39
N PHE A 115 5.93 2.92 4.78
CA PHE A 115 4.99 1.98 4.17
C PHE A 115 5.66 1.03 3.16
N ALA A 116 6.46 1.56 2.24
CA ALA A 116 7.18 0.74 1.27
C ALA A 116 8.22 -0.18 1.93
N ALA A 117 8.88 0.27 3.01
CA ALA A 117 9.84 -0.53 3.76
C ALA A 117 9.18 -1.72 4.49
N LEU A 118 7.96 -1.55 4.97
CA LEU A 118 7.18 -2.59 5.66
C LEU A 118 6.58 -3.62 4.68
N LEU A 119 6.31 -3.21 3.43
CA LEU A 119 5.51 -3.96 2.45
C LEU A 119 6.05 -5.38 2.14
N PRO A 120 7.34 -5.61 1.85
CA PRO A 120 7.83 -6.96 1.55
C PRO A 120 7.66 -7.93 2.73
N GLY A 121 7.98 -7.47 3.94
CA GLY A 121 7.80 -8.25 5.17
C GLY A 121 6.34 -8.60 5.42
N PHE A 122 5.42 -7.66 5.17
CA PHE A 122 3.98 -7.92 5.25
C PHE A 122 3.53 -8.98 4.24
N VAL A 123 3.96 -8.89 2.98
CA VAL A 123 3.59 -9.86 1.93
C VAL A 123 4.08 -11.26 2.28
N VAL A 124 5.35 -11.40 2.66
CA VAL A 124 5.91 -12.71 3.04
C VAL A 124 5.17 -13.26 4.25
N GLY A 125 5.10 -12.48 5.34
CA GLY A 125 4.44 -12.91 6.57
C GLY A 125 2.98 -13.29 6.33
N PHE A 126 2.21 -12.50 5.59
CA PHE A 126 0.81 -12.80 5.28
C PHE A 126 0.64 -14.16 4.60
N PHE A 127 1.41 -14.44 3.53
CA PHE A 127 1.27 -15.69 2.79
C PHE A 127 1.83 -16.91 3.53
N THR A 128 2.88 -16.76 4.34
CA THR A 128 3.41 -17.88 5.14
C THR A 128 2.53 -18.17 6.35
N LEU A 129 2.06 -17.15 7.05
CA LEU A 129 1.23 -17.31 8.26
C LEU A 129 -0.21 -17.68 7.95
N ALA A 130 -0.71 -17.38 6.74
CA ALA A 130 -2.04 -17.80 6.30
C ALA A 130 -2.23 -19.33 6.35
N THR A 131 -1.16 -20.10 6.13
CA THR A 131 -1.21 -21.57 6.14
C THR A 131 -1.13 -22.18 7.54
N HIS A 132 -0.81 -21.40 8.57
CA HIS A 132 -0.66 -21.87 9.95
C HIS A 132 -1.89 -21.55 10.80
N ALA A 133 -3.01 -22.21 10.51
CA ALA A 133 -4.27 -22.02 11.26
C ALA A 133 -4.21 -22.59 12.69
N GLU A 134 -3.28 -23.53 12.94
CA GLU A 134 -3.09 -24.21 14.23
C GLU A 134 -2.50 -23.29 15.32
N LEU A 135 -1.84 -22.20 14.93
CA LEU A 135 -1.21 -21.28 15.87
C LEU A 135 -2.25 -20.34 16.52
N PRO A 136 -2.12 -20.03 17.81
CA PRO A 136 -2.94 -19.00 18.46
C PRO A 136 -2.89 -17.69 17.69
N LEU A 137 -4.04 -17.01 17.58
CA LEU A 137 -4.19 -15.78 16.80
C LEU A 137 -3.14 -14.71 17.18
N ALA A 138 -2.87 -14.56 18.48
CA ALA A 138 -1.88 -13.61 18.99
C ALA A 138 -0.46 -13.90 18.47
N LEU A 139 -0.05 -15.17 18.46
CA LEU A 139 1.27 -15.58 17.99
C LEU A 139 1.42 -15.32 16.49
N ARG A 140 0.37 -15.58 15.69
CA ARG A 140 0.38 -15.28 14.24
C ARG A 140 0.57 -13.80 13.95
N TYR A 141 -0.08 -12.93 14.73
CA TYR A 141 0.11 -11.48 14.58
C TYR A 141 1.48 -11.01 15.08
N LEU A 142 2.02 -11.62 16.14
CA LEU A 142 3.38 -11.32 16.61
C LEU A 142 4.43 -11.70 15.56
N GLU A 143 4.31 -12.88 14.96
CA GLU A 143 5.19 -13.33 13.87
C GLU A 143 5.07 -12.44 12.62
N LEU A 144 3.85 -12.05 12.25
CA LEU A 144 3.63 -11.09 11.17
C LEU A 144 4.32 -9.75 11.47
N GLY A 145 4.17 -9.26 12.71
CA GLY A 145 4.83 -8.06 13.20
C GLY A 145 6.35 -8.18 13.09
N LEU A 146 6.92 -9.33 13.45
CA LEU A 146 8.36 -9.59 13.32
C LEU A 146 8.82 -9.54 11.86
N CYS A 147 8.11 -10.20 10.93
CA CYS A 147 8.44 -10.14 9.50
C CYS A 147 8.46 -8.70 8.96
N VAL A 148 7.45 -7.91 9.35
CA VAL A 148 7.33 -6.50 8.99
C VAL A 148 8.49 -5.67 9.56
N LEU A 149 8.84 -5.87 10.84
CA LEU A 149 9.94 -5.17 11.49
C LEU A 149 11.31 -5.54 10.91
N VAL A 150 11.54 -6.82 10.57
CA VAL A 150 12.76 -7.28 9.91
C VAL A 150 12.93 -6.61 8.55
N SER A 151 11.86 -6.54 7.74
CA SER A 151 11.88 -5.84 6.44
C SER A 151 12.23 -4.36 6.58
N ALA A 152 11.63 -3.68 7.56
CA ALA A 152 11.91 -2.27 7.84
C ALA A 152 13.34 -2.04 8.36
N GLY A 153 13.82 -2.93 9.24
CA GLY A 153 15.19 -2.91 9.74
C GLY A 153 16.20 -3.07 8.62
N TRP A 154 15.96 -4.03 7.71
CA TRP A 154 16.83 -4.25 6.54
C TRP A 154 16.85 -3.04 5.61
N PHE A 155 15.71 -2.37 5.42
CA PHE A 155 15.63 -1.14 4.65
C PHE A 155 16.53 -0.06 5.26
N GLY A 156 16.47 0.12 6.58
CA GLY A 156 17.32 1.04 7.33
C GLY A 156 18.80 0.74 7.15
N VAL A 157 19.19 -0.53 7.35
CA VAL A 157 20.57 -1.01 7.17
C VAL A 157 21.07 -0.73 5.75
N LEU A 158 20.30 -1.10 4.72
CA LEU A 158 20.67 -0.85 3.33
C LEU A 158 20.82 0.64 3.03
N SER A 159 19.95 1.50 3.60
CA SER A 159 20.01 2.95 3.40
C SER A 159 21.27 3.60 3.95
N VAL A 160 21.92 2.97 4.94
CA VAL A 160 23.17 3.44 5.54
C VAL A 160 24.37 2.81 4.85
N LEU A 161 24.34 1.49 4.60
CA LEU A 161 25.50 0.74 4.09
C LEU A 161 25.77 0.93 2.59
N THR A 162 24.75 1.21 1.78
CA THR A 162 24.91 1.20 0.31
C THR A 162 25.03 2.58 -0.33
N GLY A 163 24.79 3.67 0.44
CA GLY A 163 24.72 5.04 -0.09
C GLY A 163 23.57 5.29 -1.08
N ILE A 164 22.71 4.30 -1.33
CA ILE A 164 21.55 4.44 -2.22
C ILE A 164 20.54 5.37 -1.56
N SER A 165 19.99 6.31 -2.34
CA SER A 165 18.98 7.23 -1.83
C SER A 165 17.74 6.47 -1.30
N ARG A 166 17.12 6.98 -0.23
CA ARG A 166 15.89 6.39 0.33
C ARG A 166 14.79 6.29 -0.72
N ALA A 167 14.72 7.23 -1.66
CA ALA A 167 13.76 7.21 -2.76
C ALA A 167 13.98 6.02 -3.69
N ALA A 168 15.23 5.74 -4.07
CA ALA A 168 15.56 4.58 -4.91
C ALA A 168 15.30 3.26 -4.16
N LEU A 169 15.68 3.16 -2.88
CA LEU A 169 15.36 1.98 -2.06
C LEU A 169 13.85 1.75 -1.94
N THR A 170 13.07 2.83 -1.79
CA THR A 170 11.61 2.76 -1.73
C THR A 170 11.05 2.15 -3.04
N ALA A 171 11.58 2.54 -4.20
CA ALA A 171 11.18 1.95 -5.48
C ALA A 171 11.55 0.47 -5.59
N VAL A 172 12.77 0.10 -5.17
CA VAL A 172 13.22 -1.31 -5.17
C VAL A 172 12.34 -2.16 -4.27
N TYR A 173 12.07 -1.73 -3.03
CA TYR A 173 11.22 -2.45 -2.09
C TYR A 173 9.78 -2.60 -2.60
N THR A 174 9.25 -1.56 -3.24
CA THR A 174 7.92 -1.59 -3.85
C THR A 174 7.85 -2.63 -4.97
N ALA A 175 8.82 -2.64 -5.89
CA ALA A 175 8.89 -3.62 -6.96
C ALA A 175 9.10 -5.04 -6.42
N PHE A 176 9.95 -5.20 -5.41
CA PHE A 176 10.23 -6.48 -4.77
C PHE A 176 8.98 -7.06 -4.11
N ALA A 177 8.23 -6.26 -3.35
CA ALA A 177 6.98 -6.69 -2.74
C ALA A 177 5.93 -7.14 -3.77
N LEU A 178 5.83 -6.47 -4.92
CA LEU A 178 4.90 -6.88 -5.99
C LEU A 178 5.28 -8.24 -6.58
N ASN A 179 6.58 -8.47 -6.80
CA ASN A 179 7.07 -9.76 -7.27
C ASN A 179 6.82 -10.86 -6.24
N LEU A 180 7.08 -10.60 -4.95
CA LEU A 180 6.74 -11.53 -3.87
C LEU A 180 5.25 -11.84 -3.83
N PHE A 181 4.40 -10.82 -3.98
CA PHE A 181 2.95 -11.00 -3.94
C PHE A 181 2.49 -11.96 -5.04
N TYR A 182 2.96 -11.78 -6.29
CA TYR A 182 2.60 -12.66 -7.39
C TYR A 182 3.33 -14.01 -7.37
N TRP A 183 4.48 -14.11 -6.72
CA TRP A 183 5.15 -15.38 -6.46
C TRP A 183 4.30 -16.32 -5.60
N PHE A 184 3.76 -15.80 -4.48
CA PHE A 184 2.89 -16.57 -3.60
C PHE A 184 1.45 -16.64 -4.13
N GLY A 185 0.88 -15.49 -4.51
CA GLY A 185 -0.48 -15.37 -5.04
C GLY A 185 -0.70 -16.15 -6.33
N GLY A 186 0.32 -16.28 -7.18
CA GLY A 186 0.25 -17.12 -8.39
C GLY A 186 -0.04 -18.60 -8.08
N ARG A 187 0.42 -19.12 -6.94
CA ARG A 187 0.08 -20.49 -6.50
C ARG A 187 -1.38 -20.59 -6.08
N VAL A 188 -1.86 -19.60 -5.35
CA VAL A 188 -3.27 -19.52 -4.92
C VAL A 188 -4.19 -19.43 -6.14
N PHE A 189 -3.84 -18.59 -7.12
CA PHE A 189 -4.57 -18.44 -8.36
C PHE A 189 -4.58 -19.72 -9.19
N ALA A 190 -3.43 -20.37 -9.38
CA ALA A 190 -3.34 -21.63 -10.10
C ALA A 190 -4.19 -22.74 -9.44
N GLY A 191 -4.18 -22.82 -8.10
CA GLY A 191 -5.01 -23.77 -7.35
C GLY A 191 -6.50 -23.46 -7.44
N ALA A 192 -6.90 -22.18 -7.48
CA ALA A 192 -8.28 -21.79 -7.71
C ALA A 192 -8.75 -22.17 -9.13
N LEU A 193 -7.91 -21.90 -10.14
CA LEU A 193 -8.21 -22.21 -11.54
C LEU A 193 -8.30 -23.71 -11.79
N GLY A 194 -7.41 -24.50 -11.18
CA GLY A 194 -7.47 -25.97 -11.24
C GLY A 194 -8.75 -26.53 -10.63
N ARG A 195 -9.25 -25.97 -9.52
CA ARG A 195 -10.53 -26.38 -8.92
C ARG A 195 -11.75 -26.08 -9.78
N ILE A 196 -11.73 -24.97 -10.53
CA ILE A 196 -12.85 -24.55 -11.39
C ILE A 196 -12.84 -25.32 -12.71
N THR A 197 -11.66 -25.51 -13.31
CA THR A 197 -11.51 -26.08 -14.66
C THR A 197 -11.26 -27.59 -14.67
N GLY A 198 -10.82 -28.17 -13.55
CA GLY A 198 -10.39 -29.57 -13.47
C GLY A 198 -9.06 -29.87 -14.16
N ALA A 199 -8.37 -28.86 -14.72
CA ALA A 199 -7.11 -29.01 -15.44
C ALA A 199 -5.90 -28.68 -14.54
N ASP A 200 -4.77 -29.36 -14.74
CA ASP A 200 -3.50 -28.97 -14.12
C ASP A 200 -2.91 -27.74 -14.82
N VAL A 201 -3.19 -26.59 -14.22
CA VAL A 201 -2.75 -25.27 -14.67
C VAL A 201 -1.66 -24.68 -13.76
N GLY A 202 -0.88 -25.54 -13.09
CA GLY A 202 0.19 -25.11 -12.19
C GLY A 202 1.27 -24.25 -12.85
N TRP A 203 1.45 -24.35 -14.16
CA TRP A 203 2.39 -23.55 -14.95
C TRP A 203 2.01 -22.06 -15.04
N THR A 204 0.73 -21.72 -14.90
CA THR A 204 0.24 -20.33 -15.02
C THR A 204 0.90 -19.38 -14.03
N ARG A 205 1.27 -19.87 -12.84
CA ARG A 205 1.98 -19.08 -11.82
C ARG A 205 3.33 -18.54 -12.32
N TRP A 206 4.03 -19.30 -13.15
CA TRP A 206 5.33 -18.90 -13.68
C TRP A 206 5.18 -17.85 -14.77
N VAL A 207 4.16 -17.99 -15.62
CA VAL A 207 3.84 -16.99 -16.64
C VAL A 207 3.44 -15.67 -16.00
N ILE A 208 2.58 -15.70 -14.98
CA ILE A 208 2.20 -14.50 -14.23
C ILE A 208 3.42 -13.86 -13.57
N SER A 209 4.26 -14.66 -12.89
CA SER A 209 5.46 -14.16 -12.21
C SER A 209 6.47 -13.55 -13.20
N ALA A 210 6.68 -14.18 -14.36
CA ALA A 210 7.56 -13.68 -15.41
C ALA A 210 7.03 -12.36 -16.01
N ALA A 211 5.73 -12.28 -16.26
CA ALA A 211 5.08 -11.06 -16.75
C ALA A 211 5.22 -9.90 -15.75
N VAL A 212 4.97 -10.16 -14.47
CA VAL A 212 5.12 -9.17 -13.40
C VAL A 212 6.58 -8.73 -13.26
N LEU A 213 7.54 -9.65 -13.35
CA LEU A 213 8.96 -9.31 -13.34
C LEU A 213 9.33 -8.40 -14.52
N ALA A 214 8.87 -8.72 -15.74
CA ALA A 214 9.12 -7.89 -16.91
C ALA A 214 8.53 -6.47 -16.76
N VAL A 215 7.29 -6.37 -16.27
CA VAL A 215 6.62 -5.08 -16.02
C VAL A 215 7.35 -4.28 -14.94
N THR A 216 7.74 -4.92 -13.85
CA THR A 216 8.44 -4.25 -12.73
C THR A 216 9.86 -3.82 -13.10
N VAL A 217 10.58 -4.58 -13.92
CA VAL A 217 11.88 -4.16 -14.48
C VAL A 217 11.71 -2.93 -15.37
N ARG A 218 10.70 -2.92 -16.26
CA ARG A 218 10.41 -1.76 -17.11
C ARG A 218 10.04 -0.53 -16.28
N TRP A 219 9.19 -0.71 -15.28
CA TRP A 219 8.82 0.34 -14.32
C TRP A 219 10.05 0.88 -13.57
N ALA A 220 10.88 0.01 -13.00
CA ALA A 220 12.08 0.41 -12.25
C ALA A 220 13.08 1.20 -13.10
N ARG A 221 13.27 0.82 -14.38
CA ARG A 221 14.11 1.58 -15.33
C ARG A 221 13.56 2.98 -15.57
N LYS A 222 12.24 3.11 -15.78
CA LYS A 222 11.57 4.42 -15.93
C LYS A 222 11.68 5.26 -14.66
N THR A 223 11.48 4.64 -13.49
CA THR A 223 11.62 5.30 -12.19
C THR A 223 13.03 5.83 -11.98
N ARG A 224 14.07 5.05 -12.28
CA ARG A 224 15.46 5.49 -12.19
C ARG A 224 15.76 6.69 -13.11
N ALA A 225 15.27 6.65 -14.35
CA ALA A 225 15.39 7.78 -15.27
C ALA A 225 14.70 9.03 -14.69
N SER A 226 13.50 8.91 -14.13
CA SER A 226 12.78 10.04 -13.52
C SER A 226 13.46 10.62 -12.28
N MET A 227 14.18 9.80 -11.51
CA MET A 227 14.93 10.25 -10.33
C MET A 227 16.21 10.99 -10.71
N ALA A 228 16.85 10.63 -11.82
CA ALA A 228 18.04 11.32 -12.33
C ALA A 228 17.72 12.76 -12.81
N TRP A 229 16.46 13.07 -13.11
CA TRP A 229 16.00 14.43 -13.42
C TRP A 229 15.84 15.33 -12.18
N LEU A 230 15.88 14.76 -10.97
CA LEU A 230 15.67 15.48 -9.70
C LEU A 230 16.98 15.75 -8.93
N SER A 231 18.11 15.22 -9.41
CA SER A 231 19.47 15.41 -8.86
C SER A 231 20.25 16.42 -9.67
#